data_AF-A0A9D6ETC3-F1
#
_entry.id   AF-A0A9D6ETC3-F1
#
_cell.length_a   1.000
_cell.length_b   1.000
_cell.length_c   1.000
_cell.angle_alpha   90.00
_cell.angle_beta   90.00
_cell.angle_gamma   90.00
#
_symmetry.space_group_name_H-M   'P 1'
#
loop_
_entity.id
_entity.type
_entity.pdbx_description
1 polymer ?
#
loop_
_entity_poly.entity_id
_entity_poly.type
_entity_poly.pdbx_seq_one_letter_code
_entity_poly.pdbx_strand_id
1 'polypeptide(L)'
;IRQRQATILAELITEGFEGIAIFDAALLVETGGAKTMDRLVVVYGDEATQLRRIMLRDDIPEAEALQKIRSQMPLSEKAKQAHYVVDNSGTREETERRVREVYQALLADLEAYQAAPT
;
A
#
# COMPACT_ATOMS: atom_id res chain seq x y z
N ILE A 1 -0.68 -4.53 -17.12
CA ILE A 1 -0.23 -4.51 -15.71
C ILE A 1 -0.33 -5.89 -15.09
N ARG A 2 -1.53 -6.51 -14.99
CA ARG A 2 -1.70 -7.87 -14.41
C ARG A 2 -0.79 -8.95 -15.01
N GLN A 3 -0.68 -8.99 -16.34
CA GLN A 3 0.22 -9.95 -17.00
C GLN A 3 1.68 -9.80 -16.54
N ARG A 4 2.15 -8.56 -16.42
CA ARG A 4 3.51 -8.26 -15.97
C ARG A 4 3.73 -8.67 -14.51
N GLN A 5 2.73 -8.45 -13.64
CA GLN A 5 2.78 -8.89 -12.24
C GLN A 5 2.86 -10.42 -12.14
N ALA A 6 2.03 -11.13 -12.90
CA ALA A 6 2.03 -12.58 -12.94
C ALA A 6 3.37 -13.15 -13.45
N THR A 7 3.94 -12.53 -14.49
CA THR A 7 5.27 -12.91 -14.99
C THR A 7 6.35 -12.73 -13.94
N ILE A 8 6.41 -11.57 -13.27
CA ILE A 8 7.40 -11.31 -12.22
C ILE A 8 7.25 -12.31 -11.06
N LEU A 9 6.02 -12.60 -10.63
CA LEU A 9 5.78 -13.59 -9.58
C LEU A 9 6.23 -14.99 -10.00
N ALA A 10 5.91 -15.41 -11.22
CA ALA A 10 6.32 -16.72 -11.73
C ALA A 10 7.85 -16.85 -11.82
N GLU A 11 8.55 -15.79 -12.22
CA GLU A 11 10.02 -15.73 -12.23
C GLU A 11 10.58 -15.87 -10.81
N LEU A 12 10.09 -15.07 -9.86
CA LEU A 12 10.50 -15.16 -8.45
C LEU A 12 10.27 -16.55 -7.87
N ILE A 13 9.12 -17.17 -8.14
CA ILE A 13 8.82 -18.53 -7.69
C ILE A 13 9.80 -19.55 -8.32
N THR A 14 10.09 -19.40 -9.61
CA THR A 14 11.03 -20.29 -10.32
C THR A 14 12.45 -20.17 -9.76
N GLU A 15 12.83 -18.98 -9.31
CA GLU A 15 14.12 -18.71 -8.65
C GLU A 15 14.14 -19.15 -7.17
N GLY A 16 13.05 -19.73 -6.65
CA GLY A 16 12.95 -20.20 -5.27
C GLY A 16 12.77 -19.09 -4.24
N PHE A 17 12.18 -17.96 -4.63
CA PHE A 17 11.87 -16.88 -3.69
C PHE A 17 10.74 -17.28 -2.74
N GLU A 18 11.03 -17.29 -1.45
CA GLU A 18 10.08 -17.65 -0.38
C GLU A 18 9.70 -16.45 0.51
N GLY A 19 9.96 -15.23 0.05
CA GLY A 19 9.72 -13.99 0.81
C GLY A 19 8.41 -13.28 0.47
N ILE A 20 8.32 -12.02 0.89
CA ILE A 20 7.18 -11.13 0.59
C ILE A 20 7.51 -10.28 -0.64
N ALA A 21 6.64 -10.32 -1.65
CA ALA A 21 6.67 -9.41 -2.78
C ALA A 21 5.69 -8.25 -2.56
N ILE A 22 6.15 -7.00 -2.72
CA ILE A 22 5.31 -5.79 -2.54
C ILE A 22 5.01 -5.15 -3.89
N PHE A 23 3.73 -5.00 -4.21
CA PHE A 23 3.25 -4.24 -5.37
C PHE A 23 2.72 -2.88 -4.93
N ASP A 24 3.46 -1.83 -5.23
CA ASP A 24 3.02 -0.45 -4.99
C ASP A 24 2.24 0.10 -6.19
N ALA A 25 0.99 0.50 -5.95
CA ALA A 25 0.12 1.11 -6.97
C ALA A 25 -0.97 2.00 -6.34
N ALA A 26 -1.05 3.25 -6.79
CA ALA A 26 -2.01 4.24 -6.26
C ALA A 26 -3.49 3.86 -6.44
N LEU A 27 -3.82 3.16 -7.54
CA LEU A 27 -5.20 2.79 -7.93
C LEU A 27 -5.51 1.29 -7.71
N LEU A 28 -4.74 0.62 -6.83
CA LEU A 28 -4.85 -0.82 -6.63
C LEU A 28 -6.25 -1.25 -6.17
N VAL A 29 -6.90 -0.44 -5.31
CA VAL A 29 -8.24 -0.71 -4.77
C VAL A 29 -9.31 -0.42 -5.83
N GLU A 30 -9.25 0.77 -6.45
CA GLU A 30 -10.24 1.23 -7.43
C GLU A 30 -10.32 0.33 -8.66
N THR A 31 -9.20 -0.25 -9.08
CA THR A 31 -9.12 -1.16 -10.23
C THR A 31 -9.45 -2.62 -9.86
N GLY A 32 -9.78 -2.89 -8.60
CA GLY A 32 -10.05 -4.22 -8.07
C GLY A 32 -8.81 -5.12 -7.97
N GLY A 33 -7.60 -4.59 -8.19
CA GLY A 33 -6.35 -5.33 -8.09
C GLY A 33 -6.04 -5.83 -6.68
N ALA A 34 -6.55 -5.14 -5.65
CA ALA A 34 -6.43 -5.59 -4.26
C ALA A 34 -7.01 -7.00 -4.00
N LYS A 35 -7.96 -7.46 -4.82
CA LYS A 35 -8.56 -8.80 -4.70
C LYS A 35 -7.62 -9.95 -5.07
N THR A 36 -6.52 -9.65 -5.75
CA THR A 36 -5.52 -10.64 -6.16
C THR A 36 -4.27 -10.58 -5.29
N MET A 37 -4.34 -9.93 -4.14
CA MET A 37 -3.24 -9.77 -3.19
C MET A 37 -3.59 -10.51 -1.90
N ASP A 38 -2.62 -11.18 -1.30
CA ASP A 38 -2.82 -11.89 -0.02
C ASP A 38 -3.08 -10.92 1.13
N ARG A 39 -2.43 -9.75 1.08
CA ARG A 39 -2.58 -8.65 2.03
C ARG A 39 -2.59 -7.31 1.30
N LEU A 40 -3.33 -6.37 1.87
CA LEU A 40 -3.44 -4.99 1.40
C LEU A 40 -2.95 -4.07 2.51
N VAL A 41 -1.89 -3.31 2.23
CA VAL A 41 -1.39 -2.24 3.10
C VAL A 41 -1.84 -0.91 2.52
N VAL A 42 -2.51 -0.08 3.33
CA VAL A 42 -2.89 1.28 2.96
C VAL A 42 -2.07 2.27 3.77
N VAL A 43 -1.38 3.18 3.10
CA VAL A 43 -0.75 4.34 3.72
C VAL A 43 -1.79 5.45 3.82
N TYR A 44 -2.17 5.79 5.05
CA TYR A 44 -3.15 6.83 5.34
C TYR A 44 -2.46 8.14 5.68
N GLY A 45 -3.07 9.26 5.31
CA GLY A 45 -2.72 10.58 5.79
C GLY A 45 -3.97 11.45 5.83
N ASP A 46 -4.09 12.32 6.82
CA ASP A 46 -5.18 13.30 6.84
C ASP A 46 -5.16 14.22 5.60
N GLU A 47 -6.30 14.78 5.21
CA GLU A 47 -6.44 15.57 3.97
C GLU A 47 -5.52 16.80 3.98
N ALA A 48 -5.32 17.46 5.13
CA ALA A 48 -4.46 18.63 5.23
C ALA A 48 -2.98 18.27 5.01
N THR A 49 -2.54 17.13 5.53
CA THR A 49 -1.19 16.60 5.33
C THR A 49 -0.98 16.16 3.89
N GLN A 50 -1.95 15.48 3.26
CA GLN A 50 -1.89 15.13 1.85
C GLN A 50 -1.78 16.36 0.95
N LEU A 51 -2.66 17.35 1.18
CA LEU A 51 -2.71 18.59 0.41
C LEU A 51 -1.36 19.31 0.43
N ARG A 52 -0.85 19.56 1.64
CA ARG A 52 0.46 20.20 1.85
C ARG A 52 1.59 19.44 1.16
N ARG A 53 1.62 18.11 1.27
CA ARG A 53 2.69 17.29 0.67
C ARG A 53 2.61 17.26 -0.86
N ILE A 54 1.40 17.19 -1.44
CA ILE A 54 1.22 17.21 -2.90
C ILE A 54 1.62 18.56 -3.46
N MET A 55 1.18 19.66 -2.84
CA MET A 55 1.57 21.01 -3.28
C MET A 55 3.09 21.18 -3.26
N LEU A 56 3.77 20.76 -2.18
CA LEU A 56 5.23 20.85 -2.06
C LEU A 56 5.97 19.93 -3.05
N ARG A 57 5.46 18.72 -3.30
CA ARG A 57 6.13 17.73 -4.15
C ARG A 57 5.96 18.04 -5.64
N ASP A 58 4.75 18.43 -6.04
CA ASP A 58 4.38 18.63 -7.44
C ASP A 58 4.54 20.11 -7.87
N ASP A 59 4.77 21.03 -6.94
CA ASP A 59 4.82 22.50 -7.16
C ASP A 59 3.55 23.05 -7.83
N ILE A 60 2.38 22.67 -7.28
CA ILE A 60 1.07 23.02 -7.83
C ILE A 60 0.20 23.80 -6.83
N PRO A 61 -0.77 24.62 -7.32
CA PRO A 61 -1.72 25.32 -6.47
C PRO A 61 -2.63 24.36 -5.69
N GLU A 62 -3.16 24.86 -4.57
CA GLU A 62 -4.08 24.13 -3.68
C GLU A 62 -5.27 23.51 -4.43
N ALA A 63 -5.89 24.27 -5.33
CA ALA A 63 -7.05 23.82 -6.08
C ALA A 63 -6.75 22.58 -6.96
N GLU A 64 -5.56 22.53 -7.58
CA GLU A 64 -5.14 21.40 -8.39
C GLU A 64 -4.80 20.19 -7.51
N ALA A 65 -4.11 20.41 -6.38
CA ALA A 65 -3.83 19.35 -5.42
C ALA A 65 -5.11 18.73 -4.83
N LEU A 66 -6.10 19.55 -4.47
CA LEU A 66 -7.41 19.09 -4.03
C LEU A 66 -8.13 18.28 -5.12
N GLN A 67 -8.06 18.72 -6.38
CA GLN A 67 -8.63 17.98 -7.49
C GLN A 67 -7.99 16.59 -7.61
N LYS A 68 -6.66 16.49 -7.48
CA LYS A 68 -5.96 15.19 -7.48
C LYS A 68 -6.41 14.29 -6.33
N ILE A 69 -6.48 14.81 -5.10
CA ILE A 69 -6.96 14.05 -3.93
C ILE A 69 -8.38 13.52 -4.17
N ARG A 70 -9.28 14.41 -4.61
CA ARG A 70 -10.70 14.08 -4.79
C ARG A 70 -11.02 13.27 -6.05
N SER A 71 -10.08 13.17 -6.98
CA SER A 71 -10.21 12.30 -8.16
C SER A 71 -10.09 10.80 -7.83
N GLN A 72 -9.57 10.48 -6.65
CA GLN A 72 -9.37 9.11 -6.18
C GLN A 72 -10.41 8.73 -5.13
N MET A 73 -10.49 7.43 -4.83
CA MET A 73 -11.28 6.97 -3.68
C MET A 73 -10.71 7.58 -2.39
N PRO A 74 -11.56 8.10 -1.48
CA PRO A 74 -11.11 8.64 -0.19
C PRO A 74 -10.25 7.63 0.57
N LEU A 75 -9.13 8.07 1.15
CA LEU A 75 -8.23 7.18 1.90
C LEU A 75 -8.93 6.49 3.07
N SER A 76 -9.91 7.13 3.70
CA SER A 76 -10.74 6.52 4.75
C SER A 76 -11.51 5.30 4.23
N GLU A 77 -12.03 5.34 3.00
CA GLU A 77 -12.73 4.22 2.38
C GLU A 77 -11.75 3.13 1.90
N LYS A 78 -10.56 3.51 1.42
CA LYS A 78 -9.48 2.54 1.13
C LYS A 78 -9.04 1.81 2.40
N ALA A 79 -8.86 2.54 3.49
CA ALA A 79 -8.39 2.00 4.77
C ALA A 79 -9.34 0.93 5.33
N LYS A 80 -10.65 1.04 5.10
CA LYS A 80 -11.63 0.01 5.50
C LYS A 80 -11.44 -1.34 4.81
N GLN A 81 -10.80 -1.35 3.64
CA GLN A 81 -10.51 -2.57 2.88
C GLN A 81 -9.11 -3.13 3.18
N ALA A 82 -8.30 -2.39 3.95
CA ALA A 82 -6.93 -2.75 4.22
C ALA A 82 -6.85 -3.85 5.29
N HIS A 83 -5.88 -4.74 5.12
CA HIS A 83 -5.46 -5.64 6.18
C HIS A 83 -4.59 -4.89 7.19
N TYR A 84 -3.78 -3.96 6.71
CA TYR A 84 -2.89 -3.13 7.51
C TYR A 84 -2.97 -1.67 7.09
N VAL A 85 -2.97 -0.77 8.08
CA VAL A 85 -2.95 0.69 7.84
C VAL A 85 -1.71 1.30 8.47
N VAL A 86 -0.92 1.98 7.64
CA VAL A 86 0.21 2.82 8.08
C VAL A 86 -0.27 4.26 8.12
N ASP A 87 -0.49 4.80 9.31
CA ASP A 87 -0.76 6.24 9.46
C ASP A 87 0.53 7.03 9.27
N ASN A 88 0.52 7.92 8.30
CA ASN A 88 1.62 8.78 7.88
C ASN A 88 1.27 10.28 8.06
N SER A 89 0.28 10.58 8.91
CA SER A 89 -0.11 11.95 9.29
C SER A 89 0.87 12.59 10.26
N GLY A 90 1.64 11.78 11.01
CA GLY A 90 2.62 12.21 11.99
C GLY A 90 4.02 12.48 11.44
N THR A 91 5.02 12.33 12.29
CA THR A 91 6.43 12.49 11.93
C THR A 91 6.97 11.28 11.15
N ARG A 92 8.13 11.45 10.51
CA ARG A 92 8.81 10.36 9.78
C ARG A 92 9.12 9.19 10.71
N GLU A 93 9.53 9.46 11.94
CA GLU A 93 9.87 8.47 12.96
C GLU A 93 8.63 7.66 13.39
N GLU A 94 7.47 8.32 13.51
CA GLU A 94 6.21 7.65 13.81
C GLU A 94 5.78 6.74 12.66
N THR A 95 5.90 7.22 11.42
CA THR A 95 5.64 6.41 10.22
C THR A 95 6.60 5.21 10.15
N GLU A 96 7.90 5.41 10.38
CA GLU A 96 8.90 4.32 10.38
C GLU A 96 8.57 3.26 11.44
N ARG A 97 8.18 3.68 12.65
CA ARG A 97 7.74 2.76 13.70
C ARG A 97 6.54 1.93 13.23
N ARG A 98 5.54 2.59 12.65
CA ARG A 98 4.33 1.91 12.15
C ARG A 98 4.62 0.96 10.99
N VAL A 99 5.53 1.32 10.10
CA VAL A 99 6.00 0.43 9.02
C VAL A 99 6.69 -0.80 9.58
N ARG A 100 7.54 -0.66 10.61
CA ARG A 100 8.18 -1.81 11.27
C ARG A 100 7.14 -2.74 11.90
N GLU A 101 6.12 -2.21 12.56
CA GLU A 101 5.02 -3.00 13.12
C GLU A 101 4.29 -3.80 12.03
N VAL A 102 3.91 -3.15 10.93
CA VAL A 102 3.25 -3.81 9.80
C VAL A 102 4.15 -4.86 9.15
N TYR A 103 5.45 -4.58 9.02
CA TYR A 103 6.40 -5.54 8.47
C TYR A 103 6.52 -6.81 9.33
N GLN A 104 6.56 -6.67 10.66
CA GLN A 104 6.55 -7.83 11.56
C GLN A 104 5.25 -8.64 11.42
N ALA A 105 4.10 -7.97 11.28
CA ALA A 105 2.83 -8.66 11.05
C ALA A 105 2.81 -9.41 9.71
N LEU A 106 3.40 -8.83 8.65
CA LEU A 106 3.54 -9.51 7.36
C LEU A 106 4.48 -10.73 7.42
N LEU A 107 5.55 -10.68 8.22
CA LEU A 107 6.40 -11.85 8.43
C LEU A 107 5.64 -12.98 9.15
N ALA A 108 4.84 -12.63 10.17
CA ALA A 108 3.98 -13.62 10.83
C ALA A 108 2.92 -14.21 9.88
N ASP A 109 2.35 -13.40 8.98
CA ASP A 109 1.46 -13.90 7.92
C ASP A 109 2.18 -14.87 6.97
N LEU A 110 3.42 -14.57 6.59
CA LEU A 110 4.22 -15.45 5.73
C LEU A 110 4.50 -16.79 6.41
N GLU A 111 4.93 -16.77 7.67
CA GLU A 111 5.16 -17.99 8.46
C GLU A 111 3.87 -18.84 8.56
N ALA A 112 2.72 -18.20 8.81
CA ALA A 112 1.43 -18.88 8.86
C ALA A 112 1.03 -19.47 7.49
N TYR A 113 1.31 -18.76 6.39
CA TYR A 113 1.07 -19.24 5.03
C TYR A 113 1.93 -20.46 4.69
N GLN A 114 3.21 -20.44 5.07
CA GLN A 114 4.14 -21.55 4.86
C GLN A 114 3.83 -22.77 5.73
N ALA A 115 3.26 -22.56 6.93
CA ALA A 115 2.90 -23.63 7.85
C ALA A 115 1.54 -24.29 7.54
N ALA A 116 0.71 -23.70 6.66
CA ALA A 116 -0.57 -24.26 6.30
C ALA A 116 -0.40 -25.54 5.45
N PRO A 117 -1.04 -26.68 5.82
CA PRO A 117 -0.97 -27.89 5.00
C PRO A 117 -1.61 -27.63 3.64
N THR A 118 -0.88 -28.00 2.58
CA THR A 118 -1.32 -27.94 1.17
C THR A 118 -2.51 -28.85 0.90
#